data_AF-A0A7J4NEW5-F1
#
_entry.id   AF-A0A7J4NEW5-F1
#
_cell.length_a   1.000
_cell.length_b   1.000
_cell.length_c   1.000
_cell.angle_alpha   90.00
_cell.angle_beta   90.00
_cell.angle_gamma   90.00
#
_symmetry.space_group_name_H-M   'P 1'
#
loop_
_entity.id
_entity.type
_entity.pdbx_description
1 polymer ?
#
loop_
_entity_poly.entity_id
_entity_poly.type
_entity_poly.pdbx_seq_one_letter_code
_entity_poly.pdbx_strand_id
1 'polypeptide(L)'
;MTVALGRGACGGHLTLLFTVDDQAEDPNFQGSLGAGICVSDGVEAIARGQEGAYSLSVRFLSGEGDSNMYQQVLDLLCEEIPQISELNWEIAIKMTLPPSQGFGMSAAGAIAAACAFQRAIGQPHEESQRRAYSIAHRVERMNSTGLGDVTALSAGGVERRLIPGSPYSGSNLVNGPGVAEGWFESTPIVLAWRENPGRHTSEYI
;
A
#
# COMPACT_ATOMS: atom_id res chain seq x y z
N MET A 1 -5.95 -25.88 -16.96
CA MET A 1 -6.26 -24.75 -16.08
C MET A 1 -4.98 -23.97 -15.87
N THR A 2 -4.90 -22.77 -16.43
CA THR A 2 -3.73 -21.90 -16.25
C THR A 2 -3.88 -21.19 -14.92
N VAL A 3 -2.89 -21.33 -14.05
CA VAL A 3 -2.86 -20.64 -12.76
C VAL A 3 -2.06 -19.34 -12.95
N ALA A 4 -2.68 -18.20 -12.69
CA ALA A 4 -2.02 -16.91 -12.64
C ALA A 4 -1.29 -16.78 -11.29
N LEU A 5 -0.01 -16.40 -11.29
CA LEU A 5 0.77 -16.24 -10.07
C LEU A 5 1.56 -14.94 -10.11
N GLY A 6 1.42 -14.12 -9.07
CA GLY A 6 2.10 -12.85 -8.95
C GLY A 6 2.64 -12.63 -7.54
N ARG A 7 3.77 -11.95 -7.45
CA ARG A 7 4.40 -11.57 -6.19
C ARG A 7 4.52 -10.07 -6.10
N GLY A 8 4.14 -9.50 -4.97
CA GLY A 8 4.33 -8.09 -4.63
C GLY A 8 5.07 -7.97 -3.31
N ALA A 9 5.81 -6.89 -3.16
CA ALA A 9 6.50 -6.56 -1.92
C ALA A 9 6.54 -5.05 -1.76
N CYS A 10 6.40 -4.58 -0.53
CA CYS A 10 6.57 -3.18 -0.17
C CYS A 10 7.18 -3.09 1.22
N GLY A 11 8.13 -2.17 1.37
CA GLY A 11 8.73 -1.86 2.65
C GLY A 11 7.78 -1.12 3.59
N GLY A 12 8.14 -1.02 4.86
CA GLY A 12 7.47 -0.18 5.83
C GLY A 12 7.88 1.30 5.70
N HIS A 13 7.10 2.17 6.30
CA HIS A 13 7.36 3.60 6.39
C HIS A 13 7.19 4.10 7.82
N LEU A 14 8.15 4.91 8.27
CA LEU A 14 8.11 5.59 9.55
C LEU A 14 8.04 7.10 9.30
N THR A 15 6.92 7.72 9.68
CA THR A 15 6.81 9.18 9.70
C THR A 15 7.60 9.72 10.90
N LEU A 16 8.48 10.70 10.67
CA LEU A 16 9.24 11.39 11.71
C LEU A 16 8.57 12.69 12.16
N LEU A 17 8.14 13.50 11.19
CA LEU A 17 7.39 14.72 11.41
C LEU A 17 6.32 14.86 10.34
N PHE A 18 5.16 15.38 10.70
CA PHE A 18 4.08 15.58 9.75
C PHE A 18 3.12 16.69 10.18
N THR A 19 2.37 17.19 9.19
CA THR A 19 1.12 17.91 9.38
C THR A 19 0.08 17.34 8.42
N VAL A 20 -1.16 17.25 8.87
CA VAL A 20 -2.28 16.74 8.08
C VAL A 20 -2.88 17.86 7.26
N ASP A 21 -3.25 17.54 6.01
CA ASP A 21 -4.09 18.38 5.16
C ASP A 21 -5.08 17.49 4.42
N ASP A 22 -6.29 17.37 4.97
CA ASP A 22 -7.32 16.44 4.53
C ASP A 22 -8.69 17.11 4.27
N GLN A 23 -8.70 18.43 4.13
CA GLN A 23 -9.93 19.23 3.99
C GLN A 23 -10.47 19.25 2.56
N ALA A 24 -9.70 18.74 1.58
CA ALA A 24 -10.15 18.65 0.19
C ALA A 24 -11.32 17.67 0.04
N GLU A 25 -12.31 18.00 -0.80
CA GLU A 25 -13.45 17.12 -1.05
C GLU A 25 -13.03 15.83 -1.79
N ASP A 26 -12.11 15.93 -2.75
CA ASP A 26 -11.57 14.78 -3.47
C ASP A 26 -10.48 14.09 -2.62
N PRO A 27 -10.65 12.81 -2.23
CA PRO A 27 -9.67 12.06 -1.44
C PRO A 27 -8.27 11.97 -2.07
N ASN A 28 -8.15 12.13 -3.38
CA ASN A 28 -6.85 12.16 -4.03
C ASN A 28 -6.02 13.37 -3.59
N PHE A 29 -6.64 14.49 -3.24
CA PHE A 29 -5.96 15.72 -2.78
C PHE A 29 -5.74 15.75 -1.27
N GLN A 30 -6.32 14.79 -0.53
CA GLN A 30 -6.10 14.67 0.90
C GLN A 30 -4.78 13.94 1.18
N GLY A 31 -4.03 14.44 2.16
CA GLY A 31 -2.81 13.78 2.60
C GLY A 31 -2.10 14.53 3.72
N SER A 32 -0.78 14.57 3.65
CA SER A 32 0.07 15.18 4.67
C SER A 32 1.35 15.72 4.07
N LEU A 33 1.90 16.75 4.71
CA LEU A 33 3.27 17.19 4.52
C LEU A 33 4.11 16.56 5.64
N GLY A 34 5.40 16.37 5.41
CA GLY A 34 6.25 15.77 6.42
C GLY A 34 7.55 15.20 5.89
N ALA A 35 8.21 14.43 6.74
CA ALA A 35 9.38 13.67 6.39
C ALA A 35 9.40 12.33 7.14
N GLY A 36 10.02 11.34 6.53
CA GLY A 36 9.98 9.97 6.99
C GLY A 36 11.14 9.12 6.48
N ILE A 37 11.17 7.87 6.93
CA ILE A 37 12.14 6.87 6.51
C ILE A 37 11.38 5.63 6.05
N CYS A 38 11.65 5.19 4.82
CA CYS A 38 11.22 3.91 4.30
C CYS A 38 12.27 2.84 4.62
N VAL A 39 11.81 1.65 5.00
CA VAL A 39 12.67 0.51 5.35
C VAL A 39 12.36 -0.68 4.46
N SER A 40 13.34 -1.57 4.22
CA SER A 40 13.15 -2.72 3.33
C SER A 40 12.22 -3.78 3.92
N ASP A 41 12.24 -3.96 5.24
CA ASP A 41 11.31 -4.82 5.94
C ASP A 41 9.89 -4.26 5.83
N GLY A 42 8.91 -5.11 5.56
CA GLY A 42 7.53 -4.71 5.35
C GLY A 42 6.64 -5.91 5.04
N VAL A 43 5.88 -5.81 3.95
CA VAL A 43 4.90 -6.82 3.53
C VAL A 43 5.31 -7.47 2.22
N GLU A 44 5.27 -8.80 2.20
CA GLU A 44 5.29 -9.61 0.97
C GLU A 44 3.91 -10.20 0.73
N ALA A 45 3.44 -10.15 -0.52
CA ALA A 45 2.16 -10.68 -0.95
C ALA A 45 2.33 -11.63 -2.13
N ILE A 46 1.67 -12.78 -2.10
CA ILE A 46 1.68 -13.76 -3.18
C ILE A 46 0.24 -14.02 -3.59
N ALA A 47 -0.13 -13.56 -4.78
CA ALA A 47 -1.47 -13.71 -5.33
C ALA A 47 -1.51 -14.87 -6.33
N ARG A 48 -2.56 -15.68 -6.23
CA ARG A 48 -2.84 -16.79 -7.13
C ARG A 48 -4.25 -16.63 -7.68
N GLY A 49 -4.38 -16.51 -9.00
CA GLY A 49 -5.65 -16.40 -9.71
C GLY A 49 -5.96 -17.69 -10.48
N GLN A 50 -7.22 -18.11 -10.45
CA GLN A 50 -7.74 -19.25 -11.22
C GLN A 50 -9.10 -18.89 -11.82
N GLU A 51 -9.41 -19.39 -13.01
CA GLU A 51 -10.76 -19.23 -13.60
C GLU A 51 -11.83 -19.71 -12.62
N GLY A 52 -12.83 -18.86 -12.36
CA GLY A 52 -13.89 -19.18 -11.41
C GLY A 52 -14.71 -17.96 -11.04
N ALA A 53 -15.63 -18.15 -10.09
CA ALA A 53 -16.43 -17.05 -9.54
C ALA A 53 -15.53 -16.07 -8.78
N TYR A 54 -15.70 -14.77 -9.06
CA TYR A 54 -15.00 -13.69 -8.38
C TYR A 54 -15.13 -13.82 -6.86
N SER A 55 -13.99 -14.03 -6.21
CA SER A 55 -13.87 -14.17 -4.76
C SER A 55 -12.42 -14.00 -4.35
N LEU A 56 -12.20 -13.67 -3.09
CA LEU A 56 -10.87 -13.55 -2.50
C LEU A 56 -10.78 -14.37 -1.20
N SER A 57 -9.76 -15.21 -1.10
CA SER A 57 -9.32 -15.82 0.14
C SER A 57 -8.01 -15.22 0.59
N VAL A 58 -7.98 -14.64 1.79
CA VAL A 58 -6.78 -14.02 2.38
C VAL A 58 -6.20 -14.96 3.44
N ARG A 59 -4.89 -15.23 3.34
CA ARG A 59 -4.15 -16.02 4.33
C ARG A 59 -2.94 -15.25 4.83
N PHE A 60 -2.84 -15.06 6.14
CA PHE A 60 -1.65 -14.53 6.79
C PHE A 60 -0.68 -15.67 7.12
N LEU A 61 0.54 -15.59 6.60
CA LEU A 61 1.65 -16.51 6.88
C LEU A 61 2.44 -16.08 8.12
N SER A 62 2.49 -14.77 8.39
CA SER A 62 3.06 -14.16 9.59
C SER A 62 2.41 -12.81 9.84
N GLY A 63 2.18 -12.49 11.11
CA GLY A 63 1.40 -11.32 11.52
C GLY A 63 -0.10 -11.52 11.36
N GLU A 64 -0.86 -10.48 11.66
CA GLU A 64 -2.31 -10.42 11.51
C GLU A 64 -2.68 -9.10 10.84
N GLY A 65 -3.81 -9.07 10.14
CA GLY A 65 -4.28 -7.87 9.46
C GLY A 65 -5.74 -7.96 9.08
N ASP A 66 -6.27 -6.85 8.57
CA ASP A 66 -7.65 -6.80 8.09
C ASP A 66 -7.75 -7.39 6.67
N SER A 67 -8.55 -8.44 6.51
CA SER A 67 -8.80 -9.07 5.21
C SER A 67 -9.63 -8.17 4.29
N ASN A 68 -10.45 -7.26 4.84
CA ASN A 68 -11.30 -6.36 4.08
C ASN A 68 -10.49 -5.37 3.24
N MET A 69 -9.34 -4.91 3.75
CA MET A 69 -8.43 -4.04 3.01
C MET A 69 -7.97 -4.69 1.70
N TYR A 70 -7.63 -5.98 1.73
CA TYR A 70 -7.20 -6.70 0.52
C TYR A 70 -8.34 -6.92 -0.47
N GLN A 71 -9.57 -7.09 0.03
CA GLN A 71 -10.77 -7.12 -0.81
C GLN A 71 -10.99 -5.77 -1.49
N GLN A 72 -10.88 -4.65 -0.76
CA GLN A 72 -10.99 -3.30 -1.34
C GLN A 72 -9.92 -3.05 -2.41
N VAL A 73 -8.66 -3.47 -2.18
CA VAL A 73 -7.60 -3.39 -3.20
C VAL A 73 -8.01 -4.15 -4.46
N LEU A 74 -8.54 -5.37 -4.32
CA LEU A 74 -8.96 -6.19 -5.44
C LEU A 74 -10.16 -5.57 -6.18
N ASP A 75 -11.15 -5.06 -5.44
CA ASP A 75 -12.34 -4.41 -6.00
C ASP A 75 -11.98 -3.16 -6.80
N LEU A 76 -11.12 -2.29 -6.25
CA LEU A 76 -10.66 -1.10 -6.97
C LEU A 76 -9.82 -1.44 -8.20
N LEU A 77 -9.03 -2.52 -8.15
CA LEU A 77 -8.32 -2.99 -9.33
C LEU A 77 -9.28 -3.55 -10.39
N CYS A 78 -10.39 -4.21 -10.00
CA CYS A 78 -11.41 -4.67 -10.94
C CYS A 78 -12.08 -3.51 -11.70
N GLU A 79 -12.24 -2.34 -11.08
CA GLU A 79 -12.77 -1.14 -11.75
C GLU A 79 -11.90 -0.71 -12.94
N GLU A 80 -10.58 -0.88 -12.82
CA GLU A 80 -9.60 -0.46 -13.84
C GLU A 80 -9.18 -1.61 -14.77
N ILE A 81 -9.25 -2.87 -14.30
CA ILE A 81 -8.76 -4.06 -14.99
C ILE A 81 -9.84 -5.15 -14.92
N PRO A 82 -10.82 -5.16 -15.84
CA PRO A 82 -11.96 -6.08 -15.80
C PRO A 82 -11.58 -7.56 -15.76
N GLN A 83 -10.42 -7.95 -16.33
CA GLN A 83 -9.95 -9.34 -16.34
C GLN A 83 -9.76 -9.94 -14.92
N ILE A 84 -9.58 -9.09 -13.90
CA ILE A 84 -9.45 -9.55 -12.51
C ILE A 84 -10.75 -10.19 -12.01
N SER A 85 -11.90 -9.73 -12.50
CA SER A 85 -13.22 -10.23 -12.11
C SER A 85 -13.55 -11.63 -12.67
N GLU A 86 -12.75 -12.12 -13.62
CA GLU A 86 -12.91 -13.45 -14.23
C GLU A 86 -12.22 -14.56 -13.41
N LEU A 87 -11.56 -14.18 -12.32
CA LEU A 87 -10.72 -15.06 -11.52
C LEU A 87 -11.20 -15.14 -10.06
N ASN A 88 -11.10 -16.35 -9.50
CA ASN A 88 -11.06 -16.59 -8.07
C ASN A 88 -9.62 -16.41 -7.57
N TRP A 89 -9.46 -15.61 -6.52
CA TRP A 89 -8.17 -15.21 -5.98
C TRP A 89 -7.89 -15.82 -4.61
N GLU A 90 -6.65 -16.28 -4.44
CA GLU A 90 -6.05 -16.54 -3.14
C GLU A 90 -4.86 -15.58 -2.97
N ILE A 91 -4.73 -14.94 -1.80
CA ILE A 91 -3.56 -14.12 -1.49
C ILE A 91 -2.94 -14.53 -0.15
N ALA A 92 -1.65 -14.84 -0.19
CA ALA A 92 -0.85 -15.14 0.99
C ALA A 92 -0.01 -13.91 1.37
N ILE A 93 -0.13 -13.46 2.61
CA ILE A 93 0.50 -12.25 3.14
C ILE A 93 1.53 -12.64 4.19
N LYS A 94 2.75 -12.12 4.07
CA LYS A 94 3.81 -12.27 5.07
C LYS A 94 4.25 -10.89 5.53
N MET A 95 4.07 -10.61 6.82
CA MET A 95 4.52 -9.38 7.46
C MET A 95 5.82 -9.64 8.23
N THR A 96 6.81 -8.76 8.02
CA THR A 96 8.10 -8.79 8.72
C THR A 96 8.22 -7.72 9.81
N LEU A 97 7.33 -6.73 9.79
CA LEU A 97 7.17 -5.71 10.83
C LEU A 97 5.78 -5.84 11.48
N PRO A 98 5.62 -5.42 12.75
CA PRO A 98 4.36 -5.52 13.45
C PRO A 98 3.33 -4.50 12.93
N PRO A 99 2.06 -4.88 12.78
CA PRO A 99 0.98 -3.95 12.47
C PRO A 99 0.72 -2.99 13.64
N SER A 100 0.16 -1.82 13.34
CA SER A 100 -0.25 -0.80 14.32
C SER A 100 0.87 -0.25 15.23
N GLN A 101 2.13 -0.29 14.78
CA GLN A 101 3.30 0.27 15.48
C GLN A 101 3.94 1.47 14.77
N GLY A 102 3.24 2.09 13.83
CA GLY A 102 3.77 3.25 13.08
C GLY A 102 4.75 2.90 11.96
N PHE A 103 4.75 1.65 11.47
CA PHE A 103 5.54 1.19 10.32
C PHE A 103 4.81 1.28 8.97
N GLY A 104 3.63 1.93 8.89
CA GLY A 104 2.90 2.06 7.63
C GLY A 104 2.47 0.73 6.99
N MET A 105 2.24 -0.31 7.80
CA MET A 105 1.99 -1.68 7.31
C MET A 105 0.69 -1.84 6.52
N SER A 106 -0.29 -0.96 6.75
CA SER A 106 -1.54 -0.93 5.98
C SER A 106 -1.26 -0.52 4.52
N ALA A 107 -0.68 0.67 4.33
CA ALA A 107 -0.21 1.15 3.03
C ALA A 107 0.73 0.15 2.33
N ALA A 108 1.74 -0.38 3.05
CA ALA A 108 2.66 -1.37 2.50
C ALA A 108 1.94 -2.64 2.04
N GLY A 109 0.98 -3.14 2.83
CA GLY A 109 0.16 -4.29 2.49
C GLY A 109 -0.72 -4.06 1.26
N ALA A 110 -1.35 -2.90 1.16
CA ALA A 110 -2.15 -2.52 0.01
C ALA A 110 -1.31 -2.43 -1.29
N ILE A 111 -0.13 -1.80 -1.23
CA ILE A 111 0.81 -1.70 -2.37
C ILE A 111 1.30 -3.09 -2.78
N ALA A 112 1.72 -3.91 -1.81
CA ALA A 112 2.21 -5.26 -2.07
C ALA A 112 1.12 -6.13 -2.71
N ALA A 113 -0.11 -6.09 -2.20
CA ALA A 113 -1.23 -6.83 -2.77
C ALA A 113 -1.59 -6.35 -4.18
N ALA A 114 -1.67 -5.04 -4.40
CA ALA A 114 -1.98 -4.48 -5.71
C ALA A 114 -0.91 -4.87 -6.75
N CYS A 115 0.37 -4.85 -6.36
CA CYS A 115 1.45 -5.35 -7.21
C CYS A 115 1.31 -6.85 -7.50
N ALA A 116 0.94 -7.66 -6.50
CA ALA A 116 0.82 -9.11 -6.64
C ALA A 116 -0.29 -9.50 -7.63
N PHE A 117 -1.49 -8.91 -7.49
CA PHE A 117 -2.61 -9.19 -8.39
C PHE A 117 -2.27 -8.81 -9.85
N GLN A 118 -1.78 -7.59 -10.08
CA GLN A 118 -1.44 -7.11 -11.42
C GLN A 118 -0.33 -7.94 -12.09
N ARG A 119 0.69 -8.36 -11.31
CA ARG A 119 1.74 -9.25 -11.82
C ARG A 119 1.21 -10.64 -12.18
N ALA A 120 0.22 -11.16 -11.44
CA ALA A 120 -0.35 -12.48 -11.71
C ALA A 120 -1.01 -12.55 -13.11
N ILE A 121 -1.63 -11.46 -13.55
CA ILE A 121 -2.28 -11.32 -14.87
C ILE A 121 -1.38 -10.67 -15.93
N GLY A 122 -0.09 -10.47 -15.64
CA GLY A 122 0.89 -10.03 -16.64
C GLY A 122 0.80 -8.56 -17.07
N GLN A 123 0.31 -7.67 -16.20
CA GLN A 123 0.25 -6.23 -16.50
C GLN A 123 1.65 -5.60 -16.61
N PRO A 124 1.83 -4.54 -17.42
CA PRO A 124 3.12 -3.85 -17.57
C PRO A 124 3.64 -3.31 -16.24
N HIS A 125 4.94 -3.49 -15.97
CA HIS A 125 5.50 -3.25 -14.64
C HIS A 125 5.35 -1.80 -14.15
N GLU A 126 5.74 -0.80 -14.95
CA GLU A 126 5.72 0.60 -14.53
C GLU A 126 4.30 1.11 -14.27
N GLU A 127 3.38 0.83 -15.20
CA GLU A 127 1.98 1.20 -15.06
C GLU A 127 1.35 0.52 -13.84
N SER A 128 1.67 -0.77 -13.63
CA SER A 128 1.18 -1.51 -12.46
C SER A 128 1.68 -0.93 -11.15
N GLN A 129 2.92 -0.42 -11.12
CA GLN A 129 3.49 0.20 -9.94
C GLN A 129 2.78 1.53 -9.61
N ARG A 130 2.58 2.39 -10.61
CA ARG A 130 1.85 3.66 -10.42
C ARG A 130 0.40 3.42 -10.00
N ARG A 131 -0.26 2.43 -10.61
CA ARG A 131 -1.60 1.98 -10.21
C ARG A 131 -1.62 1.46 -8.78
N ALA A 132 -0.63 0.66 -8.38
CA ALA A 132 -0.56 0.12 -7.02
C ALA A 132 -0.51 1.23 -5.96
N TYR A 133 0.26 2.30 -6.20
CA TYR A 133 0.26 3.45 -5.31
C TYR A 133 -1.07 4.22 -5.34
N SER A 134 -1.66 4.46 -6.52
CA SER A 134 -2.98 5.11 -6.64
C SER A 134 -4.07 4.34 -5.88
N ILE A 135 -4.15 3.03 -6.08
CA ILE A 135 -5.12 2.14 -5.42
C ILE A 135 -4.88 2.11 -3.90
N ALA A 136 -3.62 1.97 -3.46
CA ALA A 136 -3.31 1.96 -2.04
C ALA A 136 -3.67 3.29 -1.36
N HIS A 137 -3.44 4.42 -2.02
CA HIS A 137 -3.88 5.73 -1.50
C HIS A 137 -5.39 5.78 -1.32
N ARG A 138 -6.15 5.36 -2.34
CA ARG A 138 -7.63 5.30 -2.28
C ARG A 138 -8.10 4.42 -1.12
N VAL A 139 -7.51 3.25 -0.92
CA VAL A 139 -7.83 2.34 0.20
C VAL A 139 -7.54 2.98 1.55
N GLU A 140 -6.38 3.61 1.73
CA GLU A 140 -6.04 4.29 2.99
C GLU A 140 -7.02 5.43 3.31
N ARG A 141 -7.47 6.18 2.29
CA ARG A 141 -8.49 7.23 2.45
C ARG A 141 -9.87 6.68 2.76
N MET A 142 -10.30 5.60 2.09
CA MET A 142 -11.59 4.95 2.35
C MET A 142 -11.71 4.46 3.80
N ASN A 143 -10.60 4.00 4.38
CA ASN A 143 -10.56 3.48 5.75
C ASN A 143 -10.17 4.53 6.79
N SER A 144 -9.86 5.77 6.39
CA SER A 144 -9.35 6.83 7.28
C SER A 144 -8.12 6.39 8.10
N THR A 145 -7.22 5.61 7.49
CA THR A 145 -6.08 4.96 8.18
C THR A 145 -4.75 5.65 7.93
N GLY A 146 -4.54 6.20 6.73
CA GLY A 146 -3.29 6.83 6.33
C GLY A 146 -3.48 8.09 5.49
N LEU A 147 -2.53 9.01 5.67
CA LEU A 147 -2.51 10.34 5.01
C LEU A 147 -1.20 10.61 4.27
N GLY A 148 -0.20 9.74 4.36
CA GLY A 148 1.09 10.02 3.73
C GLY A 148 1.99 8.82 3.52
N ASP A 149 1.68 7.66 4.09
CA ASP A 149 2.53 6.47 3.96
C ASP A 149 2.68 6.04 2.49
N VAL A 150 1.60 6.07 1.70
CA VAL A 150 1.66 5.70 0.28
C VAL A 150 2.52 6.66 -0.53
N THR A 151 2.32 7.97 -0.35
CA THR A 151 3.11 9.01 -1.03
C THR A 151 4.59 8.94 -0.64
N ALA A 152 4.86 8.73 0.65
CA ALA A 152 6.20 8.49 1.18
C ALA A 152 6.87 7.24 0.57
N LEU A 153 6.16 6.10 0.56
CA LEU A 153 6.64 4.84 -0.02
C LEU A 153 6.89 4.94 -1.52
N SER A 154 6.13 5.79 -2.24
CA SER A 154 6.37 6.05 -3.65
C SER A 154 7.67 6.79 -3.93
N ALA A 155 8.12 7.65 -3.01
CA ALA A 155 9.40 8.36 -3.09
C ALA A 155 10.57 7.48 -2.60
N GLY A 156 10.34 6.70 -1.53
CA GLY A 156 11.33 5.79 -0.96
C GLY A 156 12.49 6.47 -0.22
N GLY A 157 13.32 5.66 0.44
CA GLY A 157 14.48 6.15 1.19
C GLY A 157 14.10 7.07 2.35
N VAL A 158 14.90 8.12 2.55
CA VAL A 158 14.58 9.24 3.43
C VAL A 158 13.77 10.25 2.61
N GLU A 159 12.48 10.34 2.93
CA GLU A 159 11.49 11.05 2.13
C GLU A 159 11.11 12.41 2.73
N ARG A 160 10.70 13.33 1.87
CA ARG A 160 9.98 14.56 2.23
C ARG A 160 8.72 14.69 1.39
N ARG A 161 7.56 14.79 2.03
CA ARG A 161 6.27 15.15 1.44
C ARG A 161 6.12 16.66 1.37
N LEU A 162 6.11 17.20 0.16
CA LEU A 162 6.06 18.63 -0.14
C LEU A 162 4.64 19.12 -0.42
N ILE A 163 3.82 18.28 -1.04
CA ILE A 163 2.42 18.59 -1.37
C ILE A 163 1.57 17.39 -0.94
N PRO A 164 0.48 17.61 -0.16
CA PRO A 164 -0.41 16.53 0.26
C PRO A 164 -1.18 15.94 -0.93
N GLY A 165 -1.46 14.64 -0.86
CA GLY A 165 -2.26 13.94 -1.87
C GLY A 165 -1.64 12.62 -2.34
N SER A 166 -2.35 11.97 -3.24
CA SER A 166 -1.93 10.74 -3.92
C SER A 166 -0.73 11.01 -4.83
N PRO A 167 0.30 10.14 -4.87
CA PRO A 167 1.42 10.31 -5.80
C PRO A 167 1.01 10.09 -7.26
N TYR A 168 -0.09 9.36 -7.51
CA TYR A 168 -0.63 9.10 -8.84
C TYR A 168 -2.15 9.15 -8.82
N SER A 169 -2.76 9.77 -9.83
CA SER A 169 -4.20 9.77 -10.03
C SER A 169 -4.55 9.94 -11.52
N GLY A 170 -5.85 9.82 -11.85
CA GLY A 170 -6.34 9.95 -13.21
C GLY A 170 -6.04 8.76 -14.12
N SER A 171 -6.60 8.77 -15.32
CA SER A 171 -6.60 7.61 -16.23
C SER A 171 -5.21 7.20 -16.75
N ASN A 172 -4.29 8.15 -16.91
CA ASN A 172 -2.97 7.88 -17.46
C ASN A 172 -1.90 7.63 -16.38
N LEU A 173 -2.23 7.81 -15.10
CA LEU A 173 -1.33 7.61 -13.95
C LEU A 173 0.05 8.25 -14.15
N VAL A 174 0.10 9.43 -14.79
CA VAL A 174 1.37 10.13 -15.08
C VAL A 174 1.88 10.85 -13.84
N ASN A 175 0.97 11.47 -13.09
CA ASN A 175 1.23 12.17 -11.85
C ASN A 175 -0.03 12.12 -10.97
N GLY A 176 0.11 12.57 -9.73
CA GLY A 176 -0.99 12.86 -8.83
C GLY A 176 -0.76 14.20 -8.14
N PRO A 177 -1.72 14.67 -7.33
CA PRO A 177 -1.59 15.93 -6.59
C PRO A 177 -0.50 15.88 -5.51
N GLY A 178 -0.24 14.70 -4.94
CA GLY A 178 0.78 14.51 -3.93
C GLY A 178 2.19 14.52 -4.52
N VAL A 179 3.10 15.25 -3.87
CA VAL A 179 4.50 15.33 -4.27
C VAL A 179 5.38 14.99 -3.09
N ALA A 180 6.24 13.98 -3.28
CA ALA A 180 7.30 13.62 -2.34
C ALA A 180 8.62 13.40 -3.09
N GLU A 181 9.72 13.68 -2.40
CA GLU A 181 11.08 13.46 -2.88
C GLU A 181 11.82 12.57 -1.90
N GLY A 182 12.60 11.63 -2.41
CA GLY A 182 13.37 10.69 -1.60
C GLY A 182 14.83 10.65 -2.04
N TRP A 183 15.72 10.40 -1.09
CA TRP A 183 17.08 9.96 -1.38
C TRP A 183 17.39 8.74 -0.51
N PHE A 184 18.33 7.90 -0.94
CA PHE A 184 18.71 6.74 -0.13
C PHE A 184 20.22 6.54 -0.11
N GLU A 185 20.67 5.95 0.99
CA GLU A 185 21.99 5.37 1.15
C GLU A 185 21.80 4.01 1.82
N SER A 186 22.60 3.01 1.44
CA SER A 186 22.50 1.65 1.97
C SER A 186 23.07 1.56 3.40
N THR A 187 22.35 2.14 4.34
CA THR A 187 22.73 2.19 5.76
C THR A 187 21.90 1.18 6.54
N PRO A 188 22.53 0.26 7.31
CA PRO A 188 21.80 -0.65 8.18
C PRO A 188 20.99 0.12 9.23
N ILE A 189 19.70 -0.22 9.38
CA ILE A 189 18.80 0.39 10.37
C ILE A 189 18.47 -0.65 11.44
N VAL A 190 18.48 -0.23 12.70
CA VAL A 190 17.98 -1.03 13.82
C VAL A 190 16.53 -0.63 14.09
N LEU A 191 15.61 -1.58 13.92
CA LEU A 191 14.21 -1.42 14.23
C LEU A 191 13.91 -2.09 15.58
N ALA A 192 13.22 -1.36 16.45
CA ALA A 192 12.84 -1.84 17.78
C ALA A 192 11.38 -1.48 18.06
N TRP A 193 10.63 -2.43 18.59
CA TRP A 193 9.24 -2.25 18.99
C TRP A 193 8.93 -3.12 20.21
N ARG A 194 7.79 -2.88 20.84
CA ARG A 194 7.31 -3.69 21.97
C ARG A 194 6.46 -4.85 21.43
N GLU A 195 6.51 -6.02 22.07
CA GLU A 195 5.72 -7.19 21.62
C GLU A 195 4.21 -7.02 21.87
N ASN A 196 3.82 -6.26 22.90
CA ASN A 196 2.42 -5.97 23.26
C ASN A 196 2.18 -4.46 23.43
N PRO A 197 2.05 -3.70 22.35
CA PRO A 197 1.83 -2.28 22.43
C PRO A 197 0.33 -2.09 22.32
N GLY A 198 -0.30 -1.54 23.37
CA GLY A 198 -1.67 -1.05 23.21
C GLY A 198 -1.75 -0.13 21.99
N ARG A 199 -2.91 -0.07 21.32
CA ARG A 199 -3.10 0.83 20.17
C ARG A 199 -2.78 2.27 20.60
N HIS A 200 -1.68 2.83 20.09
CA HIS A 200 -1.21 4.17 20.46
C HIS A 200 -1.92 5.30 19.72
N THR A 201 -2.74 5.01 18.70
CA THR A 201 -3.18 6.02 17.72
C THR A 201 -4.64 6.46 17.83
N SER A 202 -5.45 5.95 18.76
CA SER A 202 -6.87 6.34 18.85
C SER A 202 -7.15 7.71 19.49
N GLU A 203 -6.13 8.42 19.98
CA GLU A 203 -6.29 9.72 20.66
C GLU A 203 -5.71 10.92 19.90
N TYR A 204 -5.11 10.73 18.71
CA TYR A 204 -4.39 11.79 17.99
C TYR A 204 -4.93 12.13 16.59
N ILE A 205 -5.94 11.41 16.08
CA ILE A 205 -6.56 11.64 14.76
C ILE A 205 -8.00 12.09 14.96
#